data_AF-A0AAD7WFA4-F1
#
_entry.id   AF-A0AAD7WFA4-F1
#
_cell.length_a   1.000
_cell.length_b   1.000
_cell.length_c   1.000
_cell.angle_alpha   90.00
_cell.angle_beta   90.00
_cell.angle_gamma   90.00
#
_symmetry.space_group_name_H-M   'P 1'
#
loop_
_entity.id
_entity.type
_entity.pdbx_description
1 polymer ?
#
loop_
_entity_poly.entity_id
_entity_poly.type
_entity_poly.pdbx_seq_one_letter_code
_entity_poly.pdbx_strand_id
1 'polypeptide(L)'
;MSAVYLVSRTLTKRILSSKTLPAVCTRSTRDFHFSIYGKRGDAKISDAISTQYPVVDHDFDAVVVGAGGAGLRAAFGLSEAGFNTACVTKLFPTRSHTVAAQGGINAALGNMEDDDWRWHFYDTVKGSDWLGDQDAIHYMTEQAPAAVVELENFGMPFSRTDDGKIYQRAFGGQSLKFGKGGQAHRCCCVADRTGHSLLHTLYGQSLRYDTSYFVEYFALDLLMEEGVCRGVIALCMEDGSIHRFRAKNTVIATGGYGRTYFSCTSAHTSTGDGNAMVTRAGLPLQDLEFVQFHPTGIYGAGCLITEGCRGEGGILINSEGERFMERYAPNAKDLASRDVVSRSMTIEIREGRGVGPDKDHVYLQLHHLPHSSWPPACPASRRPP
;
A
#
# COMPACT_ATOMS: atom_id res chain seq x y z
N MET A 1 40.09 -59.16 -6.04
CA MET A 1 40.99 -60.05 -5.27
C MET A 1 40.82 -59.72 -3.79
N SER A 2 40.36 -60.72 -3.01
CA SER A 2 40.51 -60.97 -1.56
C SER A 2 40.29 -59.81 -0.57
N ALA A 3 39.21 -59.77 0.21
CA ALA A 3 38.88 -60.57 1.42
C ALA A 3 39.62 -60.12 2.70
N VAL A 4 38.95 -59.50 3.70
CA VAL A 4 38.31 -60.07 4.93
C VAL A 4 39.18 -59.86 6.20
N TYR A 5 38.51 -59.77 7.38
CA TYR A 5 38.94 -59.71 8.80
C TYR A 5 38.92 -58.29 9.40
N LEU A 6 37.97 -57.85 10.25
CA LEU A 6 37.23 -58.39 11.43
C LEU A 6 38.11 -58.67 12.66
N VAL A 7 37.55 -58.38 13.85
CA VAL A 7 38.00 -58.64 15.25
C VAL A 7 38.72 -57.44 15.91
N SER A 8 38.43 -56.94 17.13
CA SER A 8 37.41 -57.22 18.17
C SER A 8 37.43 -56.10 19.23
N ARG A 9 36.29 -55.93 19.90
CA ARG A 9 36.06 -55.26 21.20
C ARG A 9 37.12 -55.58 22.26
N THR A 10 37.47 -54.63 23.13
CA THR A 10 36.99 -54.57 24.54
C THR A 10 37.62 -53.46 25.42
N LEU A 11 36.78 -52.88 26.30
CA LEU A 11 37.03 -52.13 27.56
C LEU A 11 37.78 -50.78 27.47
N THR A 12 37.26 -49.67 28.01
CA THR A 12 37.05 -49.48 29.45
C THR A 12 36.05 -48.34 29.75
N LYS A 13 35.25 -48.52 30.80
CA LYS A 13 34.22 -47.60 31.35
C LYS A 13 34.83 -46.39 32.09
N ARG A 14 34.00 -45.34 32.22
CA ARG A 14 34.06 -44.12 33.06
C ARG A 14 34.94 -43.03 32.45
N ILE A 15 34.42 -41.85 32.13
CA ILE A 15 33.91 -40.85 33.08
C ILE A 15 32.69 -40.10 32.49
N LEU A 16 31.60 -40.07 33.26
CA LEU A 16 30.51 -39.10 33.13
C LEU A 16 31.01 -37.75 33.69
N SER A 17 30.98 -36.71 32.86
CA SER A 17 30.93 -35.32 33.36
C SER A 17 30.08 -34.50 32.40
N SER A 18 29.08 -33.85 33.00
CA SER A 18 28.00 -33.09 32.41
C SER A 18 28.48 -31.94 31.53
N LYS A 19 28.10 -31.95 30.26
CA LYS A 19 27.79 -30.72 29.52
C LYS A 19 26.50 -30.93 28.74
N THR A 20 25.49 -30.22 29.19
CA THR A 20 24.18 -30.02 28.56
C THR A 20 24.32 -29.74 27.06
N LEU A 21 23.77 -30.64 26.24
CA LEU A 21 23.49 -30.39 24.82
C LEU A 21 22.41 -29.29 24.72
N PRO A 22 22.52 -28.30 23.82
CA PRO A 22 21.45 -27.35 23.61
C PRO A 22 20.25 -28.08 23.01
N ALA A 23 19.06 -27.74 23.52
CA ALA A 23 17.79 -28.26 23.03
C ALA A 23 17.71 -28.10 21.51
N VAL A 24 17.47 -29.22 20.83
CA VAL A 24 17.10 -29.25 19.42
C VAL A 24 15.88 -28.34 19.27
N CYS A 25 16.07 -27.24 18.53
CA CYS A 25 15.01 -26.34 18.12
C CYS A 25 13.97 -27.19 17.39
N THR A 26 12.81 -27.42 18.03
CA THR A 26 11.67 -28.05 17.40
C THR A 26 11.34 -27.23 16.16
N ARG A 27 11.59 -27.81 14.97
CA ARG A 27 11.05 -27.30 13.72
C ARG A 27 9.54 -27.30 13.88
N SER A 28 8.96 -26.14 14.21
CA SER A 28 7.57 -25.87 13.95
C SER A 28 7.42 -25.93 12.43
N THR A 29 6.91 -27.06 11.94
CA THR A 29 6.28 -27.10 10.64
C THR A 29 5.09 -26.17 10.75
N ARG A 30 5.25 -24.93 10.28
CA ARG A 30 4.16 -23.97 10.20
C ARG A 30 3.33 -24.38 8.99
N ASP A 31 2.19 -25.01 9.26
CA ASP A 31 1.24 -25.36 8.21
C ASP A 31 0.72 -24.07 7.56
N PHE A 32 0.80 -24.00 6.24
CA PHE A 32 0.17 -22.92 5.48
C PHE A 32 -1.34 -23.07 5.62
N HIS A 33 -2.00 -22.10 6.26
CA HIS A 33 -3.44 -22.07 6.36
C HIS A 33 -4.00 -21.24 5.20
N PHE A 34 -4.73 -21.89 4.29
CA PHE A 34 -5.44 -21.20 3.23
C PHE A 34 -6.83 -21.82 3.03
N SER A 35 -7.87 -21.04 3.34
CA SER A 35 -9.23 -21.34 2.88
C SER A 35 -9.71 -20.19 2.00
N ILE A 36 -9.99 -20.50 0.74
CA ILE A 36 -10.53 -19.56 -0.27
C ILE A 36 -12.03 -19.28 -0.03
N TYR A 37 -12.69 -20.07 0.83
CA TYR A 37 -14.15 -20.07 0.97
C TYR A 37 -14.63 -20.08 2.43
N GLY A 38 -13.85 -19.49 3.35
CA GLY A 38 -14.09 -19.59 4.79
C GLY A 38 -14.02 -21.04 5.32
N LYS A 39 -14.15 -21.24 6.63
CA LYS A 39 -14.34 -22.60 7.18
C LYS A 39 -15.80 -22.99 6.94
N ARG A 40 -16.09 -23.75 5.87
CA ARG A 40 -17.47 -24.18 5.49
C ARG A 40 -18.27 -24.88 6.61
N GLY A 41 -17.62 -25.32 7.69
CA GLY A 41 -18.27 -26.08 8.77
C GLY A 41 -19.29 -25.29 9.61
N ASP A 42 -19.18 -23.96 9.70
CA ASP A 42 -19.96 -23.17 10.67
C ASP A 42 -21.03 -22.26 10.02
N ALA A 43 -21.09 -22.21 8.69
CA ALA A 43 -22.01 -21.34 7.96
C ALA A 43 -23.46 -21.87 8.01
N LYS A 44 -24.41 -21.01 8.38
CA LYS A 44 -25.85 -21.37 8.46
C LYS A 44 -26.59 -20.80 7.26
N ILE A 45 -27.23 -21.66 6.47
CA ILE A 45 -28.07 -21.23 5.34
C ILE A 45 -29.51 -21.09 5.84
N SER A 46 -30.14 -19.95 5.56
CA SER A 46 -31.53 -19.68 5.94
C SER A 46 -32.34 -19.15 4.76
N ASP A 47 -33.34 -19.92 4.35
CA ASP A 47 -34.36 -19.50 3.38
C ASP A 47 -35.51 -18.71 4.04
N ALA A 48 -35.50 -18.60 5.39
CA ALA A 48 -36.57 -17.95 6.15
C ALA A 48 -36.62 -16.42 5.94
N ILE A 49 -35.55 -15.81 5.44
CA ILE A 49 -35.42 -14.35 5.27
C ILE A 49 -35.81 -13.93 3.85
N SER A 50 -35.42 -14.72 2.86
CA SER A 50 -35.75 -14.47 1.45
C SER A 50 -35.84 -15.79 0.73
N THR A 51 -36.99 -16.03 0.08
CA THR A 51 -37.19 -17.19 -0.78
C THR A 51 -36.54 -17.00 -2.16
N GLN A 52 -36.13 -15.77 -2.50
CA GLN A 52 -35.52 -15.45 -3.79
C GLN A 52 -33.99 -15.46 -3.75
N TYR A 53 -33.41 -15.16 -2.59
CA TYR A 53 -31.95 -15.13 -2.40
C TYR A 53 -31.61 -15.89 -1.11
N PRO A 54 -31.02 -17.09 -1.19
CA PRO A 54 -30.60 -17.80 0.00
C PRO A 54 -29.56 -16.97 0.75
N VAL A 55 -29.75 -16.83 2.06
CA VAL A 55 -28.85 -16.05 2.93
C VAL A 55 -27.96 -17.00 3.73
N VAL A 56 -26.65 -16.80 3.63
CA VAL A 56 -25.65 -17.54 4.40
C VAL A 56 -25.12 -16.66 5.53
N ASP A 57 -25.33 -17.10 6.77
CA ASP A 57 -24.86 -16.43 7.97
C ASP A 57 -23.51 -16.96 8.44
N HIS A 58 -22.63 -16.02 8.78
CA HIS A 58 -21.30 -16.26 9.33
C HIS A 58 -21.13 -15.46 10.62
N ASP A 59 -20.47 -16.05 11.62
CA ASP A 59 -20.12 -15.40 12.87
C ASP A 59 -18.58 -15.34 13.01
N PHE A 60 -18.04 -14.13 13.19
CA PHE A 60 -16.61 -13.86 13.37
C PHE A 60 -16.40 -12.89 14.55
N ASP A 61 -15.17 -12.78 15.06
CA ASP A 61 -14.84 -11.74 16.03
C ASP A 61 -14.73 -10.37 15.34
N ALA A 62 -14.10 -10.37 14.16
CA ALA A 62 -13.91 -9.19 13.34
C ALA A 62 -14.12 -9.48 11.84
N VAL A 63 -14.64 -8.49 11.12
CA VAL A 63 -14.70 -8.51 9.65
C VAL A 63 -13.96 -7.30 9.07
N VAL A 64 -13.06 -7.55 8.13
CA VAL A 64 -12.33 -6.53 7.36
C VAL A 64 -12.87 -6.51 5.94
N VAL A 65 -13.33 -5.35 5.48
CA VAL A 65 -13.86 -5.16 4.12
C VAL A 65 -12.84 -4.44 3.26
N GLY A 66 -12.22 -5.17 2.34
CA GLY A 66 -11.14 -4.74 1.46
C GLY A 66 -9.83 -5.48 1.75
N ALA A 67 -9.12 -5.86 0.69
CA ALA A 67 -7.85 -6.58 0.78
C ALA A 67 -6.71 -5.86 0.03
N GLY A 68 -6.72 -4.52 0.08
CA GLY A 68 -5.55 -3.70 -0.25
C GLY A 68 -4.49 -3.74 0.86
N GLY A 69 -3.48 -2.87 0.78
CA GLY A 69 -2.41 -2.83 1.79
C GLY A 69 -2.93 -2.69 3.23
N ALA A 70 -3.84 -1.74 3.46
CA ALA A 70 -4.45 -1.51 4.79
C ALA A 70 -5.29 -2.71 5.26
N GLY A 71 -6.17 -3.22 4.38
CA GLY A 71 -7.05 -4.34 4.72
C GLY A 71 -6.30 -5.63 5.03
N LEU A 72 -5.26 -5.97 4.25
CA LEU A 72 -4.42 -7.12 4.54
C LEU A 72 -3.68 -6.95 5.88
N ARG A 73 -3.02 -5.79 6.10
CA ARG A 73 -2.26 -5.54 7.35
C ARG A 73 -3.15 -5.59 8.59
N ALA A 74 -4.39 -5.10 8.49
CA ALA A 74 -5.38 -5.18 9.56
C ALA A 74 -5.86 -6.63 9.78
N ALA A 75 -6.23 -7.34 8.71
CA ALA A 75 -6.80 -8.68 8.80
C ALA A 75 -5.84 -9.68 9.45
N PHE A 76 -4.59 -9.77 8.97
CA PHE A 76 -3.63 -10.69 9.61
C PHE A 76 -3.11 -10.15 10.95
N GLY A 77 -3.13 -8.84 11.19
CA GLY A 77 -2.81 -8.28 12.51
C GLY A 77 -3.84 -8.69 13.57
N LEU A 78 -5.12 -8.74 13.21
CA LEU A 78 -6.18 -9.28 14.06
C LEU A 78 -6.02 -10.78 14.29
N SER A 79 -5.75 -11.56 13.23
CA SER A 79 -5.48 -13.00 13.36
C SER A 79 -4.23 -13.30 14.20
N GLU A 80 -3.17 -12.52 14.04
CA GLU A 80 -1.95 -12.61 14.86
C GLU A 80 -2.24 -12.37 16.35
N ALA A 81 -3.17 -11.47 16.66
CA ALA A 81 -3.65 -11.22 18.01
C ALA A 81 -4.66 -12.26 18.52
N GLY A 82 -4.99 -13.29 17.72
CA GLY A 82 -5.85 -14.41 18.10
C GLY A 82 -7.34 -14.23 17.81
N PHE A 83 -7.74 -13.21 17.05
CA PHE A 83 -9.14 -12.99 16.68
C PHE A 83 -9.53 -13.80 15.43
N ASN A 84 -10.65 -14.50 15.48
CA ASN A 84 -11.24 -15.14 14.32
C ASN A 84 -11.74 -14.07 13.34
N THR A 85 -11.00 -13.88 12.24
CA THR A 85 -11.16 -12.71 11.37
C THR A 85 -11.54 -13.12 9.95
N ALA A 86 -12.60 -12.49 9.43
CA ALA A 86 -12.98 -12.57 8.02
C ALA A 86 -12.41 -11.40 7.22
N CYS A 87 -11.85 -11.66 6.05
CA CYS A 87 -11.45 -10.64 5.07
C CYS A 87 -12.32 -10.76 3.81
N VAL A 88 -13.26 -9.83 3.65
CA VAL A 88 -14.21 -9.76 2.54
C VAL A 88 -13.66 -8.81 1.48
N THR A 89 -13.48 -9.28 0.25
CA THR A 89 -12.90 -8.45 -0.82
C THR A 89 -13.55 -8.72 -2.17
N LYS A 90 -13.93 -7.66 -2.88
CA LYS A 90 -14.53 -7.75 -4.21
C LYS A 90 -13.54 -8.11 -5.32
N LEU A 91 -12.25 -8.15 -5.01
CA LEU A 91 -11.18 -8.56 -5.93
C LEU A 91 -10.31 -9.61 -5.27
N PHE A 92 -9.64 -10.43 -6.07
CA PHE A 92 -8.47 -11.14 -5.58
C PHE A 92 -7.47 -10.13 -4.97
N PRO A 93 -6.93 -10.37 -3.75
CA PRO A 93 -6.22 -9.34 -2.99
C PRO A 93 -5.15 -8.56 -3.76
N THR A 94 -4.31 -9.24 -4.55
CA THR A 94 -3.23 -8.60 -5.31
C THR A 94 -3.67 -7.81 -6.54
N ARG A 95 -4.99 -7.75 -6.82
CA ARG A 95 -5.60 -6.88 -7.84
C ARG A 95 -6.11 -5.56 -7.26
N SER A 96 -6.02 -5.37 -5.95
CA SER A 96 -6.33 -4.10 -5.28
C SER A 96 -5.45 -2.95 -5.79
N HIS A 97 -5.97 -1.73 -5.80
CA HIS A 97 -5.28 -0.58 -6.41
C HIS A 97 -3.92 -0.25 -5.77
N THR A 98 -3.67 -0.68 -4.52
CA THR A 98 -2.34 -0.63 -3.89
C THR A 98 -1.24 -1.20 -4.79
N VAL A 99 -1.53 -2.22 -5.61
CA VAL A 99 -0.56 -2.84 -6.53
C VAL A 99 0.04 -1.85 -7.53
N ALA A 100 -0.69 -0.78 -7.86
CA ALA A 100 -0.31 0.22 -8.84
C ALA A 100 0.48 1.38 -8.24
N ALA A 101 0.70 1.43 -6.92
CA ALA A 101 1.53 2.46 -6.31
C ALA A 101 3.00 2.28 -6.72
N GLN A 102 3.66 3.39 -7.06
CA GLN A 102 4.99 3.37 -7.67
C GLN A 102 6.07 3.92 -6.74
N GLY A 103 5.99 5.22 -6.44
CA GLY A 103 7.09 6.04 -5.91
C GLY A 103 7.79 5.53 -4.65
N GLY A 104 7.04 5.09 -3.63
CA GLY A 104 7.64 4.61 -2.39
C GLY A 104 6.74 4.72 -1.17
N ILE A 105 7.33 4.50 0.00
CA ILE A 105 6.77 4.69 1.34
C ILE A 105 7.75 5.51 2.19
N ASN A 106 7.27 6.55 2.87
CA ASN A 106 8.14 7.45 3.61
C ASN A 106 8.45 6.91 5.01
N ALA A 107 9.71 6.92 5.40
CA ALA A 107 10.15 6.68 6.77
C ALA A 107 11.49 7.36 7.01
N ALA A 108 11.63 8.06 8.14
CA ALA A 108 12.89 8.70 8.54
C ALA A 108 13.88 7.65 9.07
N LEU A 109 14.34 6.76 8.18
CA LEU A 109 15.34 5.72 8.49
C LEU A 109 16.76 6.27 8.59
N GLY A 110 17.02 7.40 7.93
CA GLY A 110 18.34 8.02 7.89
C GLY A 110 19.39 7.23 7.10
N ASN A 111 18.98 6.50 6.05
CA ASN A 111 19.91 5.65 5.29
C ASN A 111 20.73 6.42 4.25
N MET A 112 20.26 7.60 3.81
CA MET A 112 20.93 8.44 2.81
C MET A 112 21.68 9.61 3.45
N GLU A 113 21.05 10.20 4.46
CA GLU A 113 21.59 11.24 5.33
C GLU A 113 20.90 11.15 6.70
N ASP A 114 21.43 11.81 7.73
CA ASP A 114 20.75 11.92 9.03
C ASP A 114 19.34 12.51 8.85
N ASP A 115 18.33 11.86 9.44
CA ASP A 115 16.93 12.26 9.37
C ASP A 115 16.27 12.18 10.75
N ASP A 116 15.13 12.86 10.91
CA ASP A 116 14.33 12.85 12.14
C ASP A 116 12.85 12.72 11.76
N TRP A 117 12.14 11.81 12.41
CA TRP A 117 10.70 11.64 12.20
C TRP A 117 9.92 12.94 12.46
N ARG A 118 10.45 13.83 13.30
CA ARG A 118 9.87 15.16 13.56
C ARG A 118 9.96 16.10 12.36
N TRP A 119 10.94 15.90 11.47
CA TRP A 119 11.02 16.64 10.21
C TRP A 119 9.97 16.11 9.23
N HIS A 120 9.77 14.79 9.18
CA HIS A 120 8.66 14.17 8.43
C HIS A 120 7.29 14.63 8.95
N PHE A 121 7.11 14.72 10.28
CA PHE A 121 5.95 15.30 10.95
C PHE A 121 5.68 16.73 10.45
N TYR A 122 6.68 17.60 10.52
CA TYR A 122 6.56 18.99 10.06
C TYR A 122 6.15 19.09 8.58
N ASP A 123 6.81 18.32 7.72
CA ASP A 123 6.51 18.30 6.29
C ASP A 123 5.06 17.86 6.04
N THR A 124 4.56 16.90 6.82
CA THR A 124 3.20 16.37 6.68
C THR A 124 2.16 17.36 7.19
N VAL A 125 2.39 18.00 8.35
CA VAL A 125 1.50 19.05 8.87
C VAL A 125 1.41 20.22 7.88
N LYS A 126 2.57 20.70 7.41
CA LYS A 126 2.62 21.77 6.39
C LYS A 126 1.96 21.32 5.08
N GLY A 127 2.24 20.10 4.63
CA GLY A 127 1.70 19.56 3.38
C GLY A 127 0.19 19.31 3.41
N SER A 128 -0.39 19.13 4.61
CA SER A 128 -1.84 19.07 4.83
C SER A 128 -2.51 20.44 4.87
N ASP A 129 -1.74 21.52 4.68
CA ASP A 129 -2.19 22.91 4.83
C ASP A 129 -2.87 23.16 6.19
N TRP A 130 -2.28 22.58 7.25
CA TRP A 130 -2.76 22.64 8.64
C TRP A 130 -4.16 22.08 8.90
N LEU A 131 -4.79 21.44 7.91
CA LEU A 131 -6.08 20.75 8.11
C LEU A 131 -5.90 19.37 8.76
N GLY A 132 -4.72 18.75 8.62
CA GLY A 132 -4.46 17.41 9.15
C GLY A 132 -4.33 17.39 10.67
N ASP A 133 -4.97 16.39 11.30
CA ASP A 133 -4.93 16.16 12.74
C ASP A 133 -3.52 15.78 13.20
N GLN A 134 -2.91 16.63 14.03
CA GLN A 134 -1.50 16.52 14.37
C GLN A 134 -1.18 15.33 15.29
N ASP A 135 -2.13 14.84 16.07
CA ASP A 135 -1.97 13.62 16.87
C ASP A 135 -1.84 12.38 15.97
N ALA A 136 -2.69 12.26 14.94
CA ALA A 136 -2.62 11.21 13.95
C ALA A 136 -1.34 11.31 13.10
N ILE A 137 -0.96 12.51 12.67
CA ILE A 137 0.28 12.74 11.92
C ILE A 137 1.51 12.40 12.76
N HIS A 138 1.52 12.76 14.05
CA HIS A 138 2.57 12.39 14.99
C HIS A 138 2.71 10.88 15.07
N TYR A 139 1.63 10.16 15.37
CA TYR A 139 1.65 8.70 15.44
C TYR A 139 2.17 8.09 14.13
N MET A 140 1.63 8.50 12.98
CA MET A 140 2.04 7.98 11.67
C MET A 140 3.54 8.18 11.40
N THR A 141 4.06 9.38 11.66
CA THR A 141 5.44 9.71 11.30
C THR A 141 6.46 9.12 12.27
N GLU A 142 6.13 9.04 13.56
CA GLU A 142 6.96 8.36 14.57
C GLU A 142 7.00 6.84 14.35
N GLN A 143 5.88 6.22 13.96
CA GLN A 143 5.81 4.77 13.72
C GLN A 143 6.36 4.34 12.34
N ALA A 144 6.52 5.27 11.40
CA ALA A 144 6.94 4.97 10.04
C ALA A 144 8.26 4.15 9.94
N PRO A 145 9.34 4.46 10.70
CA PRO A 145 10.54 3.63 10.70
C PRO A 145 10.29 2.17 11.06
N ALA A 146 9.56 1.91 12.16
CA ALA A 146 9.25 0.56 12.61
C ALA A 146 8.37 -0.19 11.60
N ALA A 147 7.37 0.49 11.03
CA ALA A 147 6.47 -0.08 10.03
C ALA A 147 7.19 -0.47 8.73
N VAL A 148 8.15 0.35 8.25
CA VAL A 148 8.93 0.02 7.05
C VAL A 148 9.91 -1.11 7.32
N VAL A 149 10.55 -1.13 8.49
CA VAL A 149 11.43 -2.24 8.90
C VAL A 149 10.65 -3.55 9.05
N GLU A 150 9.41 -3.51 9.55
CA GLU A 150 8.52 -4.67 9.59
C GLU A 150 8.27 -5.25 8.18
N LEU A 151 7.98 -4.41 7.19
CA LEU A 151 7.79 -4.84 5.80
C LEU A 151 9.06 -5.47 5.21
N GLU A 152 10.24 -4.90 5.50
CA GLU A 152 11.52 -5.45 5.05
C GLU A 152 11.77 -6.83 5.68
N ASN A 153 11.49 -6.98 6.98
CA ASN A 153 11.59 -8.25 7.70
C ASN A 153 10.56 -9.30 7.22
N PHE A 154 9.42 -8.89 6.65
CA PHE A 154 8.51 -9.79 5.94
C PHE A 154 9.04 -10.27 4.59
N GLY A 155 10.14 -9.68 4.11
CA GLY A 155 10.79 -10.02 2.84
C GLY A 155 10.47 -9.06 1.70
N MET A 156 9.97 -7.85 1.99
CA MET A 156 9.74 -6.86 0.95
C MET A 156 11.07 -6.48 0.25
N PRO A 157 11.18 -6.64 -1.07
CA PRO A 157 12.45 -6.53 -1.79
C PRO A 157 12.84 -5.08 -2.08
N PHE A 158 13.06 -4.28 -1.03
CA PHE A 158 13.54 -2.90 -1.18
C PHE A 158 14.82 -2.82 -2.01
N SER A 159 14.90 -1.77 -2.84
CA SER A 159 16.15 -1.36 -3.47
C SER A 159 17.19 -1.07 -2.39
N ARG A 160 18.47 -1.28 -2.70
CA ARG A 160 19.54 -1.20 -1.71
C ARG A 160 20.52 -0.09 -2.02
N THR A 161 21.05 0.51 -0.96
CA THR A 161 22.27 1.32 -0.98
C THR A 161 23.50 0.42 -1.07
N ASP A 162 24.67 1.01 -1.31
CA ASP A 162 25.94 0.27 -1.39
C ASP A 162 26.31 -0.43 -0.07
N ASP A 163 25.84 0.08 1.07
CA ASP A 163 26.02 -0.52 2.40
C ASP A 163 24.92 -1.54 2.77
N GLY A 164 24.03 -1.88 1.83
CA GLY A 164 23.02 -2.94 1.98
C GLY A 164 21.75 -2.52 2.73
N LYS A 165 21.62 -1.24 3.09
CA LYS A 165 20.39 -0.69 3.69
C LYS A 165 19.32 -0.43 2.64
N ILE A 166 18.13 -0.05 3.10
CA ILE A 166 17.01 0.34 2.23
C ILE A 166 17.36 1.67 1.54
N TYR A 167 17.39 1.68 0.21
CA TYR A 167 17.55 2.89 -0.59
C TYR A 167 16.32 3.80 -0.45
N GLN A 168 16.57 5.09 -0.30
CA GLN A 168 15.56 6.13 -0.19
C GLN A 168 15.82 7.22 -1.23
N ARG A 169 14.76 7.72 -1.87
CA ARG A 169 14.83 8.77 -2.89
C ARG A 169 14.19 10.07 -2.41
N ALA A 170 14.49 11.17 -3.13
CA ALA A 170 13.78 12.43 -2.96
C ALA A 170 12.32 12.32 -3.42
N PHE A 171 11.44 13.09 -2.80
CA PHE A 171 10.03 13.15 -3.16
C PHE A 171 9.45 14.53 -2.84
N GLY A 172 8.28 14.83 -3.42
CA GLY A 172 7.65 16.15 -3.30
C GLY A 172 7.36 16.52 -1.85
N GLY A 173 7.67 17.78 -1.48
CA GLY A 173 7.33 18.35 -0.17
C GLY A 173 8.14 17.82 1.01
N GLN A 174 9.28 17.16 0.79
CA GLN A 174 10.12 16.60 1.85
C GLN A 174 11.35 17.47 2.11
N SER A 175 11.60 17.80 3.37
CA SER A 175 12.70 18.67 3.78
C SER A 175 13.42 18.17 5.04
N LEU A 176 14.67 18.62 5.22
CA LEU A 176 15.42 18.42 6.46
C LEU A 176 15.23 19.64 7.38
N LYS A 177 15.47 19.46 8.69
CA LYS A 177 15.51 20.54 9.70
C LYS A 177 14.29 21.47 9.66
N PHE A 178 13.08 20.92 9.67
CA PHE A 178 11.82 21.69 9.68
C PHE A 178 11.72 22.72 8.54
N GLY A 179 12.00 22.31 7.30
CA GLY A 179 11.91 23.19 6.12
C GLY A 179 13.17 24.00 5.82
N LYS A 180 14.22 23.90 6.64
CA LYS A 180 15.41 24.79 6.55
C LYS A 180 16.68 24.07 6.07
N GLY A 181 16.66 22.74 5.99
CA GLY A 181 17.83 21.92 5.75
C GLY A 181 18.01 21.41 4.32
N GLY A 182 17.21 21.89 3.37
CA GLY A 182 17.21 21.39 1.99
C GLY A 182 16.30 20.18 1.79
N GLN A 183 16.40 19.56 0.61
CA GLN A 183 15.62 18.39 0.19
C GLN A 183 16.02 17.15 1.01
N ALA A 184 15.03 16.38 1.47
CA ALA A 184 15.27 15.10 2.13
C ALA A 184 15.09 13.91 1.17
N HIS A 185 15.74 12.78 1.49
CA HIS A 185 15.63 11.50 0.82
C HIS A 185 15.10 10.45 1.79
N ARG A 186 13.78 10.46 2.03
CA ARG A 186 13.15 9.51 2.98
C ARG A 186 12.12 8.57 2.38
N CYS A 187 11.92 8.63 1.06
CA CYS A 187 10.98 7.78 0.34
C CYS A 187 11.63 6.42 0.03
N CYS A 188 11.38 5.41 0.86
CA CYS A 188 11.85 4.04 0.69
C CYS A 188 11.13 3.39 -0.50
N CYS A 189 11.85 2.70 -1.38
CA CYS A 189 11.24 2.21 -2.61
C CYS A 189 11.75 0.84 -3.10
N VAL A 190 10.93 0.17 -3.91
CA VAL A 190 11.33 -0.98 -4.72
C VAL A 190 11.33 -0.55 -6.18
N ALA A 191 12.44 0.03 -6.64
CA ALA A 191 12.47 0.79 -7.88
C ALA A 191 11.21 1.70 -7.97
N ASP A 192 10.40 1.57 -9.01
CA ASP A 192 9.12 2.26 -9.19
C ASP A 192 7.90 1.31 -9.07
N ARG A 193 8.06 0.20 -8.36
CA ARG A 193 7.02 -0.84 -8.16
C ARG A 193 6.81 -1.15 -6.69
N THR A 194 6.90 -0.12 -5.85
CA THR A 194 6.81 -0.26 -4.39
C THR A 194 5.46 -0.84 -3.97
N GLY A 195 4.37 -0.37 -4.56
CA GLY A 195 3.01 -0.86 -4.29
C GLY A 195 2.80 -2.32 -4.67
N HIS A 196 3.31 -2.73 -5.83
CA HIS A 196 3.31 -4.12 -6.26
C HIS A 196 4.02 -5.01 -5.24
N SER A 197 5.24 -4.65 -4.86
CA SER A 197 6.06 -5.42 -3.93
C SER A 197 5.44 -5.45 -2.53
N LEU A 198 4.93 -4.33 -2.04
CA LEU A 198 4.24 -4.22 -0.75
C LEU A 198 3.02 -5.14 -0.70
N LEU A 199 2.16 -5.07 -1.72
CA LEU A 199 0.90 -5.82 -1.72
C LEU A 199 1.15 -7.33 -1.82
N HIS A 200 2.10 -7.76 -2.66
CA HIS A 200 2.48 -9.17 -2.75
C HIS A 200 3.16 -9.68 -1.46
N THR A 201 3.98 -8.85 -0.80
CA THR A 201 4.60 -9.20 0.48
C THR A 201 3.56 -9.38 1.57
N LEU A 202 2.63 -8.42 1.71
CA LEU A 202 1.55 -8.51 2.71
C LEU A 202 0.61 -9.69 2.43
N TYR A 203 0.27 -9.95 1.17
CA TYR A 203 -0.52 -11.12 0.81
C TYR A 203 0.23 -12.41 1.15
N GLY A 204 1.51 -12.53 0.81
CA GLY A 204 2.32 -13.70 1.17
C GLY A 204 2.44 -13.90 2.69
N GLN A 205 2.54 -12.81 3.45
CA GLN A 205 2.58 -12.85 4.91
C GLN A 205 1.24 -13.26 5.52
N SER A 206 0.12 -12.80 4.94
CA SER A 206 -1.21 -13.13 5.47
C SER A 206 -1.55 -14.62 5.36
N LEU A 207 -0.99 -15.32 4.36
CA LEU A 207 -1.13 -16.78 4.20
C LEU A 207 -0.50 -17.61 5.33
N ARG A 208 0.23 -16.98 6.26
CA ARG A 208 0.79 -17.64 7.45
C ARG A 208 -0.19 -17.70 8.62
N TYR A 209 -1.31 -17.01 8.53
CA TYR A 209 -2.31 -16.90 9.58
C TYR A 209 -3.63 -17.53 9.12
N ASP A 210 -4.55 -17.78 10.05
CA ASP A 210 -5.82 -18.45 9.80
C ASP A 210 -6.97 -17.49 9.44
N THR A 211 -6.63 -16.30 8.91
CA THR A 211 -7.61 -15.34 8.37
C THR A 211 -8.49 -16.02 7.32
N SER A 212 -9.80 -15.93 7.49
CA SER A 212 -10.77 -16.48 6.54
C SER A 212 -11.03 -15.51 5.40
N TYR A 213 -10.60 -15.84 4.20
CA TYR A 213 -10.80 -14.99 3.02
C TYR A 213 -12.11 -15.32 2.31
N PHE A 214 -12.86 -14.28 1.98
CA PHE A 214 -14.04 -14.31 1.13
C PHE A 214 -13.72 -13.46 -0.10
N VAL A 215 -13.10 -14.12 -1.07
CA VAL A 215 -12.58 -13.48 -2.30
C VAL A 215 -13.68 -13.38 -3.34
N GLU A 216 -13.74 -12.24 -4.03
CA GLU A 216 -14.80 -11.92 -4.98
C GLU A 216 -16.19 -11.87 -4.34
N TYR A 217 -16.22 -11.32 -3.12
CA TYR A 217 -17.44 -10.93 -2.41
C TYR A 217 -17.60 -9.42 -2.42
N PHE A 218 -18.74 -8.93 -2.94
CA PHE A 218 -19.06 -7.52 -3.01
C PHE A 218 -19.88 -7.10 -1.79
N ALA A 219 -19.26 -6.36 -0.86
CA ALA A 219 -19.98 -5.82 0.30
C ALA A 219 -20.99 -4.75 -0.14
N LEU A 220 -22.23 -4.89 0.32
CA LEU A 220 -23.36 -4.05 -0.07
C LEU A 220 -23.63 -2.97 0.96
N ASP A 221 -23.78 -3.34 2.24
CA ASP A 221 -24.14 -2.43 3.33
C ASP A 221 -23.63 -2.90 4.69
N LEU A 222 -23.55 -1.95 5.63
CA LEU A 222 -23.30 -2.22 7.04
C LEU A 222 -24.57 -2.75 7.71
N LEU A 223 -24.40 -3.71 8.62
CA LEU A 223 -25.48 -4.17 9.49
C LEU A 223 -25.50 -3.29 10.74
N MET A 224 -26.38 -2.28 10.77
CA MET A 224 -26.50 -1.34 11.88
C MET A 224 -27.65 -1.72 12.81
N GLU A 225 -27.41 -1.66 14.12
CA GLU A 225 -28.41 -1.92 15.16
C GLU A 225 -28.18 -0.94 16.32
N GLU A 226 -29.17 -0.12 16.64
CA GLU A 226 -29.09 0.87 17.75
C GLU A 226 -27.84 1.76 17.69
N GLY A 227 -27.43 2.16 16.49
CA GLY A 227 -26.23 2.98 16.27
C GLY A 227 -24.90 2.21 16.31
N VAL A 228 -24.93 0.88 16.49
CA VAL A 228 -23.76 0.01 16.55
C VAL A 228 -23.64 -0.82 15.28
N CYS A 229 -22.44 -0.87 14.70
CA CYS A 229 -22.16 -1.78 13.59
C CYS A 229 -22.02 -3.23 14.11
N ARG A 230 -22.77 -4.15 13.53
CA ARG A 230 -22.82 -5.58 13.86
C ARG A 230 -22.26 -6.47 12.75
N GLY A 231 -21.67 -5.88 11.71
CA GLY A 231 -21.13 -6.62 10.57
C GLY A 231 -21.49 -6.00 9.22
N VAL A 232 -21.46 -6.83 8.17
CA VAL A 232 -21.79 -6.45 6.79
C VAL A 232 -22.61 -7.50 6.07
N ILE A 233 -23.36 -7.07 5.06
CA ILE A 233 -24.01 -7.96 4.08
C ILE A 233 -23.28 -7.85 2.73
N ALA A 234 -23.05 -8.97 2.07
CA ALA A 234 -22.30 -9.04 0.82
C ALA A 234 -22.92 -10.02 -0.18
N LEU A 235 -22.64 -9.80 -1.46
CA LEU A 235 -22.95 -10.69 -2.57
C LEU A 235 -21.72 -11.54 -2.92
N CYS A 236 -21.88 -12.86 -2.94
CA CYS A 236 -20.90 -13.75 -3.56
C CYS A 236 -21.00 -13.59 -5.09
N MET A 237 -19.93 -13.12 -5.74
CA MET A 237 -19.98 -12.92 -7.20
C MET A 237 -19.85 -14.21 -8.00
N GLU A 238 -19.35 -15.29 -7.38
CA GLU A 238 -19.19 -16.59 -8.04
C GLU A 238 -20.52 -17.34 -8.20
N ASP A 239 -21.36 -17.35 -7.17
CA ASP A 239 -22.60 -18.14 -7.14
C ASP A 239 -23.89 -17.31 -6.95
N GLY A 240 -23.77 -16.00 -6.75
CA GLY A 240 -24.91 -15.08 -6.58
C GLY A 240 -25.60 -15.14 -5.21
N SER A 241 -25.08 -15.91 -4.25
CA SER A 241 -25.65 -16.01 -2.91
C SER A 241 -25.39 -14.75 -2.07
N ILE A 242 -26.27 -14.50 -1.11
CA ILE A 242 -26.16 -13.37 -0.18
C ILE A 242 -25.60 -13.86 1.14
N HIS A 243 -24.62 -13.14 1.67
CA HIS A 243 -23.92 -13.49 2.89
C HIS A 243 -24.02 -12.38 3.92
N ARG A 244 -24.35 -12.72 5.17
CA ARG A 244 -24.25 -11.80 6.31
C ARG A 244 -23.08 -12.23 7.18
N PHE A 245 -22.13 -11.32 7.36
CA PHE A 245 -20.97 -11.49 8.21
C PHE A 245 -21.22 -10.75 9.51
N ARG A 246 -21.62 -11.46 10.56
CA ARG A 246 -21.81 -10.89 11.89
C ARG A 246 -20.46 -10.82 12.59
N ALA A 247 -20.15 -9.66 13.16
CA ALA A 247 -18.91 -9.46 13.89
C ALA A 247 -19.05 -8.43 15.00
N LYS A 248 -18.21 -8.53 16.03
CA LYS A 248 -18.14 -7.53 17.10
C LYS A 248 -17.48 -6.24 16.62
N ASN A 249 -16.54 -6.33 15.68
CA ASN A 249 -15.88 -5.19 15.06
C ASN A 249 -15.85 -5.32 13.54
N THR A 250 -16.09 -4.21 12.84
CA THR A 250 -16.02 -4.12 11.37
C THR A 250 -14.99 -3.07 10.99
N VAL A 251 -14.04 -3.44 10.12
CA VAL A 251 -13.02 -2.53 9.57
C VAL A 251 -13.32 -2.28 8.10
N ILE A 252 -13.49 -1.01 7.71
CA ILE A 252 -13.64 -0.61 6.31
C ILE A 252 -12.27 -0.19 5.75
N ALA A 253 -11.80 -0.90 4.75
CA ALA A 253 -10.52 -0.67 4.06
C ALA A 253 -10.69 -0.74 2.53
N THR A 254 -11.77 -0.16 2.01
CA THR A 254 -12.27 -0.33 0.63
C THR A 254 -11.57 0.52 -0.44
N GLY A 255 -10.61 1.36 -0.05
CA GLY A 255 -9.93 2.29 -0.96
C GLY A 255 -10.75 3.54 -1.30
N GLY A 256 -10.29 4.31 -2.28
CA GLY A 256 -10.86 5.60 -2.65
C GLY A 256 -11.94 5.56 -3.75
N TYR A 257 -12.29 6.74 -4.27
CA TYR A 257 -13.40 6.96 -5.20
C TYR A 257 -13.03 7.74 -6.47
N GLY A 258 -11.77 7.67 -6.93
CA GLY A 258 -11.30 8.47 -8.08
C GLY A 258 -12.09 8.27 -9.39
N ARG A 259 -12.86 7.17 -9.52
CA ARG A 259 -13.75 6.93 -10.68
C ARG A 259 -14.99 7.83 -10.74
N THR A 260 -15.17 8.76 -9.80
CA THR A 260 -16.11 9.87 -9.96
C THR A 260 -15.67 10.87 -11.03
N TYR A 261 -14.38 10.88 -11.39
CA TYR A 261 -13.82 11.75 -12.44
C TYR A 261 -13.70 11.01 -13.78
N PHE A 262 -13.85 11.77 -14.87
CA PHE A 262 -13.72 11.26 -16.24
C PHE A 262 -12.32 10.70 -16.51
N SER A 263 -11.28 11.43 -16.12
CA SER A 263 -9.88 11.00 -16.19
C SER A 263 -9.31 10.88 -14.78
N CYS A 264 -8.77 9.70 -14.47
CA CYS A 264 -8.14 9.43 -13.18
C CYS A 264 -7.05 8.35 -13.34
N THR A 265 -6.07 8.37 -12.43
CA THR A 265 -5.06 7.31 -12.32
C THR A 265 -5.63 6.05 -11.64
N SER A 266 -6.81 6.17 -11.04
CA SER A 266 -7.46 5.14 -10.26
C SER A 266 -7.93 3.97 -11.12
N ALA A 267 -7.80 2.75 -10.58
CA ALA A 267 -8.37 1.56 -11.21
C ALA A 267 -9.89 1.71 -11.38
N HIS A 268 -10.47 0.98 -12.33
CA HIS A 268 -11.93 0.93 -12.53
C HIS A 268 -12.71 0.52 -11.27
N THR A 269 -12.04 -0.15 -10.34
CA THR A 269 -12.60 -0.67 -9.10
C THR A 269 -12.55 0.32 -7.93
N SER A 270 -11.99 1.52 -8.11
CA SER A 270 -11.94 2.58 -7.06
C SER A 270 -13.22 3.43 -7.08
N THR A 271 -14.30 2.85 -6.57
CA THR A 271 -15.69 3.32 -6.73
C THR A 271 -16.31 3.88 -5.45
N GLY A 272 -15.57 3.98 -4.35
CA GLY A 272 -16.09 4.56 -3.10
C GLY A 272 -17.14 3.72 -2.38
N ASP A 273 -17.12 2.39 -2.55
CA ASP A 273 -18.18 1.52 -2.01
C ASP A 273 -18.33 1.64 -0.49
N GLY A 274 -17.21 1.64 0.25
CA GLY A 274 -17.22 1.81 1.71
C GLY A 274 -17.71 3.19 2.15
N ASN A 275 -17.34 4.25 1.43
CA ASN A 275 -17.87 5.59 1.66
C ASN A 275 -19.40 5.57 1.55
N ALA A 276 -19.91 4.94 0.49
CA ALA A 276 -21.35 4.84 0.25
C ALA A 276 -22.07 3.98 1.30
N MET A 277 -21.45 2.89 1.78
CA MET A 277 -21.98 2.09 2.90
C MET A 277 -22.12 2.92 4.18
N VAL A 278 -21.10 3.72 4.51
CA VAL A 278 -21.11 4.63 5.66
C VAL A 278 -22.21 5.69 5.51
N THR A 279 -22.33 6.31 4.33
CA THR A 279 -23.40 7.29 4.05
C THR A 279 -24.79 6.67 4.16
N ARG A 280 -25.03 5.47 3.61
CA ARG A 280 -26.33 4.77 3.72
C ARG A 280 -26.66 4.36 5.15
N ALA A 281 -25.65 4.11 5.98
CA ALA A 281 -25.80 3.90 7.43
C ALA A 281 -26.11 5.20 8.20
N GLY A 282 -26.21 6.36 7.54
CA GLY A 282 -26.50 7.65 8.17
C GLY A 282 -25.31 8.26 8.92
N LEU A 283 -24.10 7.76 8.67
CA LEU A 283 -22.87 8.25 9.30
C LEU A 283 -22.17 9.30 8.42
N PRO A 284 -21.48 10.27 9.03
CA PRO A 284 -20.80 11.33 8.29
C PRO A 284 -19.53 10.80 7.60
N LEU A 285 -19.23 11.41 6.45
CA LEU A 285 -17.91 11.40 5.83
C LEU A 285 -17.26 12.77 6.06
N GLN A 286 -15.94 12.85 5.90
CA GLN A 286 -15.17 14.06 6.16
C GLN A 286 -14.30 14.42 4.95
N ASP A 287 -14.13 15.71 4.69
CA ASP A 287 -13.17 16.31 3.75
C ASP A 287 -13.25 15.78 2.30
N LEU A 288 -14.45 15.43 1.82
CA LEU A 288 -14.64 14.82 0.49
C LEU A 288 -14.34 15.75 -0.69
N GLU A 289 -14.36 17.07 -0.45
CA GLU A 289 -14.00 18.11 -1.43
C GLU A 289 -12.49 18.16 -1.72
N PHE A 290 -11.66 17.59 -0.85
CA PHE A 290 -10.20 17.61 -0.98
C PHE A 290 -9.70 16.49 -1.91
N VAL A 291 -9.91 16.67 -3.22
CA VAL A 291 -9.47 15.73 -4.25
C VAL A 291 -8.06 16.07 -4.75
N GLN A 292 -7.12 15.14 -4.58
CA GLN A 292 -5.75 15.30 -5.06
C GLN A 292 -5.62 15.00 -6.57
N PHE A 293 -5.19 16.00 -7.34
CA PHE A 293 -4.76 15.82 -8.72
C PHE A 293 -3.25 15.58 -8.74
N HIS A 294 -2.83 14.37 -9.10
CA HIS A 294 -1.41 14.06 -9.26
C HIS A 294 -0.84 14.81 -10.47
N PRO A 295 0.32 15.50 -10.37
CA PRO A 295 0.84 16.34 -11.45
C PRO A 295 1.03 15.59 -12.77
N THR A 296 1.58 14.38 -12.74
CA THR A 296 2.06 13.66 -13.92
C THR A 296 1.25 12.40 -14.23
N GLY A 297 -0.05 12.55 -14.50
CA GLY A 297 -0.83 11.54 -15.23
C GLY A 297 -0.51 11.61 -16.72
N ILE A 298 -0.31 10.48 -17.39
CA ILE A 298 0.04 10.48 -18.82
C ILE A 298 -1.12 11.06 -19.64
N TYR A 299 -0.80 11.92 -20.60
CA TYR A 299 -1.77 12.52 -21.51
C TYR A 299 -2.54 11.45 -22.30
N GLY A 300 -3.84 11.67 -22.50
CA GLY A 300 -4.77 10.72 -23.12
C GLY A 300 -5.19 9.56 -22.20
N ALA A 301 -4.25 8.71 -21.77
CA ALA A 301 -4.58 7.46 -21.07
C ALA A 301 -4.83 7.62 -19.56
N GLY A 302 -4.25 8.64 -18.90
CA GLY A 302 -4.44 8.91 -17.46
C GLY A 302 -3.63 8.03 -16.51
N CYS A 303 -2.84 7.06 -17.01
CA CYS A 303 -1.91 6.26 -16.20
C CYS A 303 -0.92 7.13 -15.42
N LEU A 304 -0.68 6.78 -14.16
CA LEU A 304 0.30 7.44 -13.30
C LEU A 304 1.73 7.30 -13.84
N ILE A 305 2.44 8.42 -13.96
CA ILE A 305 3.90 8.46 -14.00
C ILE A 305 4.40 8.99 -12.65
N THR A 306 5.18 8.16 -11.95
CA THR A 306 5.62 8.43 -10.58
C THR A 306 6.25 9.81 -10.38
N GLU A 307 5.92 10.46 -9.27
CA GLU A 307 6.64 11.64 -8.77
C GLU A 307 8.12 11.34 -8.51
N GLY A 308 8.48 10.06 -8.33
CA GLY A 308 9.87 9.62 -8.28
C GLY A 308 10.66 10.02 -9.53
N CYS A 309 10.03 10.17 -10.70
CA CYS A 309 10.71 10.69 -11.89
C CYS A 309 11.30 12.09 -11.65
N ARG A 310 10.58 12.96 -10.94
CA ARG A 310 11.08 14.28 -10.51
C ARG A 310 12.06 14.16 -9.35
N GLY A 311 11.84 13.19 -8.45
CA GLY A 311 12.77 12.85 -7.37
C GLY A 311 14.16 12.44 -7.86
N GLU A 312 14.23 11.73 -8.98
CA GLU A 312 15.50 11.36 -9.65
C GLU A 312 16.07 12.48 -10.55
N GLY A 313 15.48 13.68 -10.55
CA GLY A 313 15.97 14.85 -11.30
C GLY A 313 15.24 15.14 -12.61
N GLY A 314 14.12 14.47 -12.89
CA GLY A 314 13.22 14.85 -13.99
C GLY A 314 12.60 16.23 -13.79
N ILE A 315 12.31 16.92 -14.89
CA ILE A 315 11.83 18.31 -14.88
C ILE A 315 10.58 18.48 -15.73
N LEU A 316 9.72 19.41 -15.33
CA LEU A 316 8.55 19.81 -16.11
C LEU A 316 8.90 21.00 -17.01
N ILE A 317 8.54 20.91 -18.29
CA ILE A 317 8.80 21.94 -19.30
C ILE A 317 7.53 22.29 -20.07
N ASN A 318 7.35 23.58 -20.38
CA ASN A 318 6.26 24.09 -21.20
C ASN A 318 6.64 24.13 -22.69
N SER A 319 5.77 24.68 -23.56
CA SER A 319 6.03 24.77 -25.01
C SER A 319 7.18 25.67 -25.41
N GLU A 320 7.64 26.55 -24.52
CA GLU A 320 8.76 27.46 -24.76
C GLU A 320 10.09 26.84 -24.32
N GLY A 321 10.06 25.62 -23.77
CA GLY A 321 11.23 24.96 -23.18
C GLY A 321 11.60 25.51 -21.80
N GLU A 322 10.75 26.34 -21.19
CA GLU A 322 10.98 26.87 -19.84
C GLU A 322 10.74 25.78 -18.80
N ARG A 323 11.67 25.62 -17.86
CA ARG A 323 11.45 24.89 -16.61
C ARG A 323 10.62 25.74 -15.65
N PHE A 324 9.33 25.89 -15.96
CA PHE A 324 8.43 26.85 -15.32
C PHE A 324 8.31 26.70 -13.79
N MET A 325 8.56 25.51 -13.23
CA MET A 325 8.49 25.30 -11.78
C MET A 325 9.52 26.12 -10.99
N GLU A 326 10.61 26.58 -11.61
CA GLU A 326 11.56 27.49 -10.97
C GLU A 326 10.94 28.87 -10.67
N ARG A 327 9.95 29.27 -11.47
CA ARG A 327 9.20 30.52 -11.28
C ARG A 327 8.10 30.37 -10.21
N TYR A 328 7.37 29.26 -10.22
CA TYR A 328 6.25 29.05 -9.28
C TYR A 328 6.69 28.63 -7.88
N ALA A 329 7.76 27.85 -7.77
CA ALA A 329 8.27 27.35 -6.49
C ALA A 329 9.80 27.44 -6.46
N PRO A 330 10.41 28.64 -6.28
CA PRO A 330 11.85 28.84 -6.45
C PRO A 330 12.73 27.87 -5.63
N ASN A 331 12.30 27.54 -4.41
CA ASN A 331 13.01 26.65 -3.51
C ASN A 331 12.87 25.18 -3.92
N ALA A 332 11.62 24.67 -3.99
CA ALA A 332 11.34 23.25 -4.18
C ALA A 332 11.25 22.81 -5.65
N LYS A 333 11.03 23.76 -6.56
CA LYS A 333 10.89 23.55 -8.01
C LYS A 333 9.87 22.42 -8.28
N ASP A 334 10.24 21.44 -9.10
CA ASP A 334 9.43 20.29 -9.46
C ASP A 334 9.07 19.37 -8.27
N LEU A 335 9.75 19.52 -7.13
CA LEU A 335 9.47 18.81 -5.87
C LEU A 335 8.65 19.63 -4.86
N ALA A 336 7.97 20.69 -5.32
CA ALA A 336 6.93 21.33 -4.53
C ALA A 336 5.76 20.37 -4.24
N SER A 337 4.83 20.80 -3.37
CA SER A 337 3.63 20.02 -3.07
C SER A 337 2.76 19.84 -4.32
N ARG A 338 2.06 18.70 -4.39
CA ARG A 338 1.32 18.29 -5.60
C ARG A 338 0.27 19.30 -6.04
N ASP A 339 -0.42 19.90 -5.08
CA ASP A 339 -1.44 20.91 -5.31
C ASP A 339 -0.86 22.17 -5.97
N VAL A 340 0.33 22.62 -5.54
CA VAL A 340 1.07 23.72 -6.18
C VAL A 340 1.51 23.34 -7.60
N VAL A 341 2.17 22.19 -7.77
CA VAL A 341 2.67 21.75 -9.09
C VAL A 341 1.52 21.59 -10.09
N SER A 342 0.43 20.94 -9.70
CA SER A 342 -0.75 20.73 -10.55
C SER A 342 -1.42 22.06 -10.94
N ARG A 343 -1.52 23.02 -10.02
CA ARG A 343 -2.03 24.37 -10.33
C ARG A 343 -1.10 25.12 -11.29
N SER A 344 0.21 25.07 -11.07
CA SER A 344 1.21 25.68 -11.97
C SER A 344 1.11 25.13 -13.39
N MET A 345 1.07 23.80 -13.54
CA MET A 345 0.87 23.14 -14.85
C MET A 345 -0.42 23.59 -15.53
N THR A 346 -1.51 23.68 -14.76
CA THR A 346 -2.80 24.15 -15.28
C THR A 346 -2.75 25.60 -15.74
N ILE A 347 -2.05 26.48 -15.01
CA ILE A 347 -1.86 27.89 -15.37
C ILE A 347 -1.06 27.98 -16.69
N GLU A 348 0.03 27.24 -16.82
CA GLU A 348 0.83 27.21 -18.06
C GLU A 348 -0.01 26.85 -19.29
N ILE A 349 -0.84 25.80 -19.16
CA ILE A 349 -1.74 25.37 -20.23
C ILE A 349 -2.77 26.45 -20.55
N ARG A 350 -3.43 27.02 -19.53
CA ARG A 350 -4.47 28.05 -19.70
C ARG A 350 -3.95 29.35 -20.27
N GLU A 351 -2.68 29.68 -20.02
CA GLU A 351 -2.01 30.84 -20.59
C GLU A 351 -1.38 30.56 -21.97
N GLY A 352 -1.70 29.42 -22.59
CA GLY A 352 -1.36 29.10 -23.98
C GLY A 352 0.06 28.55 -24.18
N ARG A 353 0.75 28.20 -23.09
CA ARG A 353 2.10 27.60 -23.07
C ARG A 353 2.07 26.07 -22.93
N GLY A 354 0.92 25.44 -23.16
CA GLY A 354 0.82 23.98 -23.27
C GLY A 354 1.45 23.44 -24.56
N VAL A 355 1.85 22.17 -24.53
CA VAL A 355 2.52 21.44 -25.62
C VAL A 355 1.54 20.55 -26.38
N GLY A 356 2.00 19.97 -27.50
CA GLY A 356 1.18 19.15 -28.40
C GLY A 356 0.36 19.98 -29.40
N PRO A 357 -0.34 19.33 -30.34
CA PRO A 357 -1.14 20.02 -31.36
C PRO A 357 -2.26 20.86 -30.75
N ASP A 358 -2.83 20.41 -29.63
CA ASP A 358 -3.95 21.05 -28.93
C ASP A 358 -3.52 21.97 -27.77
N LYS A 359 -2.21 22.07 -27.50
CA LYS A 359 -1.64 22.87 -26.39
C LYS A 359 -2.25 22.58 -25.01
N ASP A 360 -2.55 21.32 -24.72
CA ASP A 360 -3.40 20.90 -23.59
C ASP A 360 -2.68 20.04 -22.54
N HIS A 361 -1.35 19.90 -22.66
CA HIS A 361 -0.50 19.22 -21.68
C HIS A 361 0.87 19.90 -21.56
N VAL A 362 1.77 19.35 -20.74
CA VAL A 362 3.18 19.77 -20.63
C VAL A 362 4.09 18.54 -20.74
N TYR A 363 5.39 18.73 -20.93
CA TYR A 363 6.32 17.61 -20.94
C TYR A 363 6.93 17.35 -19.56
N LEU A 364 7.08 16.06 -19.24
CA LEU A 364 8.00 15.58 -18.21
C LEU A 364 9.26 15.08 -18.90
N GLN A 365 10.36 15.81 -18.73
CA GLN A 365 11.64 15.49 -19.36
C GLN A 365 12.50 14.61 -18.44
N LEU A 366 12.98 13.49 -19.00
CA LEU A 366 13.87 12.53 -18.32
C LEU A 366 15.14 12.20 -19.13
N HIS A 367 15.24 12.64 -20.40
CA HIS A 367 16.29 12.19 -21.31
C HIS A 367 17.70 12.67 -20.94
N HIS A 368 17.82 13.69 -20.07
CA HIS A 368 19.10 14.18 -19.54
C HIS A 368 19.64 13.30 -18.40
N LEU A 369 18.79 12.44 -17.82
CA LEU A 369 19.22 11.49 -16.80
C LEU A 369 20.02 10.36 -17.47
N PRO A 370 21.10 9.87 -16.83
CA PRO A 370 21.81 8.69 -17.30
C PRO A 370 20.85 7.52 -17.52
N HIS A 371 21.02 6.75 -18.60
CA HIS A 371 20.16 5.59 -18.87
C HIS A 371 20.12 4.58 -17.72
N SER A 372 21.19 4.49 -16.91
CA SER A 372 21.28 3.63 -15.73
C SER A 372 20.43 4.10 -14.55
N SER A 373 20.02 5.38 -14.49
CA SER A 373 19.17 5.93 -13.43
C SER A 373 17.70 5.98 -13.81
N TRP A 374 17.32 5.48 -14.99
CA TRP A 374 15.93 5.50 -15.43
C TRP A 374 15.09 4.49 -14.63
N PRO A 375 13.90 4.88 -14.14
CA PRO A 375 12.97 3.95 -13.52
C PRO A 375 12.58 2.83 -14.52
N PRO A 376 12.58 1.54 -14.11
CA PRO A 376 12.29 0.43 -15.00
C PRO A 376 10.85 0.42 -15.56
N ALA A 377 9.93 1.22 -15.02
CA ALA A 377 8.57 1.45 -15.51
C ALA A 377 8.41 2.71 -16.37
N CYS A 378 9.48 3.19 -17.03
CA CYS A 378 9.37 4.11 -18.16
C CYS A 378 9.43 3.33 -19.50
N PRO A 379 8.33 2.71 -19.98
CA PRO A 379 8.34 1.96 -21.24
C PRO A 379 8.44 2.85 -22.48
N ALA A 380 8.24 4.18 -22.36
CA ALA A 380 8.13 5.09 -23.50
C ALA A 380 9.46 5.50 -24.15
N SER A 381 10.62 5.21 -23.56
CA SER A 381 11.92 5.74 -24.03
C SER A 381 12.92 4.68 -24.52
N ARG A 382 12.51 3.41 -24.68
CA ARG A 382 13.37 2.37 -25.30
C ARG A 382 13.35 2.35 -26.83
N ARG A 383 12.68 3.30 -27.50
CA ARG A 383 12.81 3.45 -28.95
C ARG A 383 13.74 4.65 -29.24
N PRO A 384 14.85 4.44 -29.97
CA PRO A 384 15.54 5.56 -30.60
C PRO A 384 14.61 6.22 -31.64
N PRO A 385 14.89 7.48 -32.04
CA PRO A 385 14.06 8.22 -32.99
C PRO A 385 13.78 7.46 -34.29
#